data_AF-A0AAU8X4V1-F1
#
_entry.id   AF-A0AAU8X4V1-F1
#
_cell.length_a   1.000
_cell.length_b   1.000
_cell.length_c   1.000
_cell.angle_alpha   90.00
_cell.angle_beta   90.00
_cell.angle_gamma   90.00
#
_symmetry.space_group_name_H-M   'P 1'
#
loop_
_entity.id
_entity.type
_entity.pdbx_description
1 polymer ?
#
loop_
_entity_poly.entity_id
_entity_poly.type
_entity_poly.pdbx_seq_one_letter_code
_entity_poly.pdbx_strand_id
1 'polypeptide(L)'
;MHHKAILAIACTAALSACDSEKAANSIAKRAPLPLPDAGVYEANLLSRDGDQGPFKMIKGPSGLALVYPKGDSEQRWGVWVENDGKPVTSSQWTGQAARKENKDGIYPVLLERTSVRGKRLDAQSNDHNLISFQDKAVTDLAGKEVKRWTFDFTRVGTQFRDPDQSTALYRDWSGQLAVSKLTTRAITSDSWLVEDDAGLADAMVGLIRSTNNGGTLTLDIEFPKAGCTLTGKGKADQHNGLSKLSLSGFGKCSFKASSDLSPLENKWVLGLAKARDGAQAYAAAFDMPGTRKATLVVGFPEQNDLMVMGEKF
;
A
#
# COMPACT_ATOMS: atom_id res chain seq x y z
N MET A 1 20.13 25.48 22.59
CA MET A 1 21.28 24.91 21.87
C MET A 1 20.75 24.10 20.70
N HIS A 2 21.23 24.41 19.49
CA HIS A 2 20.64 24.06 18.22
C HIS A 2 20.84 22.59 17.83
N HIS A 3 19.80 21.93 17.29
CA HIS A 3 19.95 20.73 16.47
C HIS A 3 19.28 21.00 15.12
N LYS A 4 20.05 21.63 14.21
CA LYS A 4 19.79 21.63 12.78
C LYS A 4 20.80 20.69 12.14
N ALA A 5 20.49 19.40 12.08
CA ALA A 5 21.16 18.49 11.16
C ALA A 5 20.34 18.46 9.87
N ILE A 6 20.63 19.42 8.98
CA ILE A 6 20.12 19.42 7.61
C ILE A 6 20.92 18.34 6.88
N LEU A 7 20.24 17.24 6.53
CA LEU A 7 20.82 16.12 5.80
C LEU A 7 20.93 16.49 4.31
N ALA A 8 22.02 17.14 3.92
CA ALA A 8 22.40 17.30 2.52
C ALA A 8 23.41 16.21 2.17
N ILE A 9 22.95 15.07 1.65
CA ILE A 9 23.84 14.05 1.07
C ILE A 9 24.02 14.37 -0.41
N ALA A 10 25.04 15.16 -0.70
CA ALA A 10 25.68 15.19 -2.00
C ALA A 10 26.89 14.26 -1.93
N CYS A 11 26.80 13.07 -2.53
CA CYS A 11 27.97 12.23 -2.80
C CYS A 11 28.11 12.07 -4.32
N THR A 12 28.92 12.95 -4.90
CA THR A 12 29.55 12.74 -6.20
C THR A 12 30.87 12.00 -6.02
N ALA A 13 31.17 11.18 -7.04
CA ALA A 13 32.42 10.49 -7.36
C ALA A 13 32.54 9.03 -6.92
N ALA A 14 32.72 8.20 -7.95
CA ALA A 14 32.73 6.76 -7.96
C ALA A 14 33.91 6.16 -7.20
N LEU A 15 33.60 5.42 -6.14
CA LEU A 15 34.31 4.26 -5.64
C LEU A 15 33.24 3.34 -5.04
N SER A 16 33.14 2.10 -5.56
CA SER A 16 32.33 1.00 -5.00
C SER A 16 30.89 1.35 -4.61
N ALA A 17 29.97 1.40 -5.59
CA ALA A 17 28.53 1.60 -5.34
C ALA A 17 27.94 0.62 -4.30
N CYS A 18 28.50 -0.59 -4.18
CA CYS A 18 28.12 -1.56 -3.14
C CYS A 18 28.56 -1.17 -1.73
N ASP A 19 29.74 -0.55 -1.56
CA ASP A 19 30.23 -0.15 -0.22
C ASP A 19 29.54 1.14 0.23
N SER A 20 29.24 2.04 -0.71
CA SER A 20 28.46 3.25 -0.40
C SER A 20 27.01 2.93 -0.03
N GLU A 21 26.37 1.96 -0.69
CA GLU A 21 25.01 1.51 -0.33
C GLU A 21 24.98 0.82 1.04
N LYS A 22 25.93 -0.08 1.32
CA LYS A 22 26.06 -0.73 2.64
C LYS A 22 26.27 0.30 3.75
N ALA A 23 27.13 1.29 3.52
CA ALA A 23 27.36 2.39 4.45
C ALA A 23 26.09 3.22 4.65
N ALA A 24 25.40 3.61 3.58
CA ALA A 24 24.16 4.38 3.64
C ALA A 24 23.05 3.61 4.38
N ASN A 25 22.89 2.31 4.13
CA ASN A 25 21.93 1.49 4.85
C ASN A 25 22.29 1.31 6.33
N SER A 26 23.58 1.26 6.67
CA SER A 26 24.04 1.22 8.07
C SER A 26 23.67 2.50 8.82
N ILE A 27 23.67 3.65 8.14
CA ILE A 27 23.18 4.93 8.68
C ILE A 27 21.64 4.90 8.78
N ALA A 28 20.96 4.44 7.72
CA ALA A 28 19.49 4.37 7.67
C ALA A 28 18.90 3.50 8.80
N LYS A 29 19.62 2.46 9.24
CA LYS A 29 19.26 1.62 10.39
C LYS A 29 19.12 2.38 11.71
N ARG A 30 19.75 3.55 11.85
CA ARG A 30 19.84 4.30 13.11
C ARG A 30 18.76 5.36 13.29
N ALA A 31 17.78 5.43 12.38
CA ALA A 31 16.62 6.30 12.50
C ALA A 31 15.36 5.59 12.03
N PRO A 32 14.17 6.00 12.49
CA PRO A 32 12.91 5.54 11.89
C PRO A 32 12.91 5.79 10.38
N LEU A 33 12.35 4.85 9.60
CA LEU A 33 12.23 4.98 8.15
C LEU A 33 11.49 6.28 7.80
N PRO A 34 12.06 7.18 6.97
CA PRO A 34 11.31 8.31 6.46
C PRO A 34 10.20 7.82 5.54
N LEU A 35 8.98 8.23 5.81
CA LEU A 35 7.79 7.92 5.01
C LEU A 35 7.06 9.24 4.68
N PRO A 36 6.29 9.28 3.58
CA PRO A 36 5.32 10.35 3.35
C PRO A 36 4.39 10.53 4.55
N ASP A 37 3.72 11.68 4.61
CA ASP A 37 2.65 11.87 5.59
C ASP A 37 1.54 10.81 5.45
N ALA A 38 0.78 10.58 6.51
CA ALA A 38 -0.34 9.65 6.42
C ALA A 38 -1.37 10.13 5.39
N GLY A 39 -1.89 9.21 4.58
CA GLY A 39 -2.80 9.54 3.49
C GLY A 39 -2.91 8.48 2.41
N VAL A 40 -3.68 8.82 1.39
CA VAL A 40 -3.83 8.04 0.16
C VAL A 40 -2.94 8.65 -0.92
N TYR A 41 -2.29 7.78 -1.68
CA TYR A 41 -1.36 8.15 -2.72
C TYR A 41 -1.65 7.35 -3.99
N GLU A 42 -1.51 7.97 -5.14
CA GLU A 42 -1.36 7.27 -6.41
C GLU A 42 0.06 6.68 -6.46
N ALA A 43 0.18 5.41 -6.82
CA ALA A 43 1.44 4.71 -6.94
C ALA A 43 1.74 4.40 -8.41
N ASN A 44 2.88 4.90 -8.89
CA ASN A 44 3.34 4.71 -10.27
C ASN A 44 4.62 3.88 -10.28
N LEU A 45 4.59 2.74 -10.96
CA LEU A 45 5.80 1.94 -11.18
C LEU A 45 6.81 2.72 -12.03
N LEU A 46 8.10 2.58 -11.72
CA LEU A 46 9.17 3.25 -12.44
C LEU A 46 9.96 2.27 -13.31
N SER A 47 10.34 2.72 -14.49
CA SER A 47 11.39 2.11 -15.30
C SER A 47 12.67 2.92 -15.18
N ARG A 48 13.79 2.29 -15.54
CA ARG A 48 15.10 2.92 -15.55
C ARG A 48 16.00 2.26 -16.60
N ASP A 49 16.61 3.07 -17.45
CA ASP A 49 17.58 2.61 -18.44
C ASP A 49 18.97 2.46 -17.78
N GLY A 50 19.26 1.26 -17.25
CA GLY A 50 20.48 0.96 -16.50
C GLY A 50 20.56 1.64 -15.11
N ASP A 51 21.60 1.35 -14.34
CA ASP A 51 21.72 1.77 -12.93
C ASP A 51 21.92 3.28 -12.70
N GLN A 52 22.13 4.04 -13.77
CA GLN A 52 22.37 5.49 -13.72
C GLN A 52 21.36 6.31 -14.55
N GLY A 53 20.46 5.66 -15.29
CA GLY A 53 19.45 6.35 -16.09
C GLY A 53 18.44 7.15 -15.23
N PRO A 54 17.69 8.09 -15.83
CA PRO A 54 16.58 8.74 -15.13
C PRO A 54 15.44 7.75 -14.89
N PHE A 55 14.75 7.90 -13.77
CA PHE A 55 13.52 7.16 -13.51
C PHE A 55 12.36 7.72 -14.33
N LYS A 56 11.55 6.84 -14.94
CA LYS A 56 10.38 7.23 -15.75
C LYS A 56 9.15 6.46 -15.27
N MET A 57 8.01 7.14 -15.13
CA MET A 57 6.75 6.46 -14.79
C MET A 57 6.30 5.55 -15.95
N ILE A 58 5.87 4.34 -15.62
CA ILE A 58 5.37 3.36 -16.58
C ILE A 58 3.87 3.57 -16.77
N LYS A 59 3.44 3.74 -18.02
CA LYS A 59 2.01 3.79 -18.38
C LYS A 59 1.40 2.39 -18.38
N GLY A 60 0.18 2.27 -17.85
CA GLY A 60 -0.64 1.05 -17.95
C GLY A 60 -0.97 0.43 -16.59
N PRO A 61 0.02 0.14 -15.73
CA PRO A 61 -0.27 -0.27 -14.36
C PRO A 61 -0.89 0.88 -13.56
N SER A 62 -1.98 0.59 -12.87
CA SER A 62 -2.66 1.50 -11.96
C SER A 62 -2.40 1.07 -10.53
N GLY A 63 -2.06 2.02 -9.65
CA GLY A 63 -1.68 1.69 -8.29
C GLY A 63 -2.14 2.71 -7.26
N LEU A 64 -2.40 2.23 -6.05
CA LEU A 64 -2.65 3.04 -4.87
C LEU A 64 -1.69 2.64 -3.75
N ALA A 65 -1.32 3.62 -2.94
CA ALA A 65 -0.62 3.41 -1.70
C ALA A 65 -1.37 4.06 -0.54
N LEU A 66 -1.37 3.37 0.59
CA LEU A 66 -1.84 3.89 1.87
C LEU A 66 -0.64 4.00 2.81
N VAL A 67 -0.37 5.20 3.30
CA VAL A 67 0.54 5.41 4.43
C VAL A 67 -0.33 5.63 5.65
N TYR A 68 -0.27 4.70 6.60
CA TYR A 68 -1.09 4.80 7.81
C TYR A 68 -0.49 5.80 8.81
N PRO A 69 -1.30 6.36 9.72
CA PRO A 69 -0.80 7.18 10.81
C PRO A 69 0.26 6.45 11.63
N LYS A 70 1.25 7.21 12.11
CA LYS A 70 2.32 6.67 12.96
C LYS A 70 1.73 6.13 14.26
N GLY A 71 1.89 4.83 14.51
CA GLY A 71 1.56 4.21 15.79
C GLY A 71 2.67 4.39 16.83
N ASP A 72 2.45 3.91 18.04
CA ASP A 72 3.44 4.05 19.13
C ASP A 72 4.67 3.15 18.95
N SER A 73 4.46 1.94 18.42
CA SER A 73 5.51 0.94 18.18
C SER A 73 6.02 0.94 16.74
N GLU A 74 5.16 1.21 15.77
CA GLU A 74 5.46 1.08 14.34
C GLU A 74 4.62 2.02 13.48
N GLN A 75 5.08 2.27 12.25
CA GLN A 75 4.30 2.86 11.17
C GLN A 75 4.18 1.84 10.04
N ARG A 76 2.96 1.63 9.54
CA ARG A 76 2.66 0.71 8.45
C ARG A 76 2.36 1.47 7.16
N TRP A 77 2.57 0.82 6.02
CA TRP A 77 2.09 1.27 4.72
C TRP A 77 1.82 0.08 3.81
N GLY A 78 0.92 0.26 2.85
CA GLY A 78 0.61 -0.72 1.83
C GLY A 78 0.66 -0.08 0.45
N VAL A 79 1.12 -0.83 -0.56
CA VAL A 79 1.00 -0.46 -1.97
C VAL A 79 0.31 -1.58 -2.71
N TRP A 80 -0.70 -1.24 -3.49
CA TRP A 80 -1.41 -2.15 -4.38
C TRP A 80 -1.22 -1.68 -5.82
N VAL A 81 -0.84 -2.58 -6.71
CA VAL A 81 -0.73 -2.30 -8.14
C VAL A 81 -1.35 -3.43 -8.94
N GLU A 82 -2.11 -3.06 -9.95
CA GLU A 82 -2.64 -3.98 -10.94
C GLU A 82 -2.31 -3.46 -12.35
N ASN A 83 -2.20 -4.36 -13.33
CA ASN A 83 -2.14 -3.96 -14.73
C ASN A 83 -3.41 -4.39 -15.47
N ASP A 84 -3.90 -3.51 -16.32
CA ASP A 84 -5.10 -3.74 -17.15
C ASP A 84 -4.85 -4.71 -18.34
N GLY A 85 -3.68 -5.36 -18.38
CA GLY A 85 -3.28 -6.26 -19.45
C GLY A 85 -3.80 -7.69 -19.25
N LYS A 86 -3.87 -8.46 -20.34
CA LYS A 86 -4.07 -9.92 -20.25
C LYS A 86 -2.70 -10.63 -20.42
N PRO A 87 -2.24 -11.42 -19.42
CA PRO A 87 -2.86 -11.71 -18.13
C PRO A 87 -2.71 -10.57 -17.10
N VAL A 88 -3.72 -10.43 -16.24
CA VAL A 88 -3.70 -9.49 -15.10
C VAL A 88 -2.69 -9.97 -14.06
N THR A 89 -1.93 -9.03 -13.52
CA THR A 89 -0.94 -9.19 -12.47
C THR A 89 -1.23 -8.20 -11.36
N SER A 90 -1.65 -8.73 -10.21
CA SER A 90 -1.92 -7.93 -9.02
C SER A 90 -0.78 -8.13 -8.03
N SER A 91 -0.25 -7.04 -7.49
CA SER A 91 0.82 -7.07 -6.50
C SER A 91 0.50 -6.19 -5.31
N GLN A 92 0.75 -6.73 -4.14
CA GLN A 92 0.69 -6.03 -2.87
C GLN A 92 2.10 -5.94 -2.28
N TRP A 93 2.49 -4.75 -1.86
CA TRP A 93 3.63 -4.54 -0.97
C TRP A 93 3.13 -4.11 0.40
N THR A 94 3.60 -4.77 1.45
CA THR A 94 3.25 -4.49 2.83
C THR A 94 4.50 -4.10 3.60
N GLY A 95 4.45 -2.95 4.25
CA GLY A 95 5.58 -2.34 4.90
C GLY A 95 5.33 -2.08 6.38
N GLN A 96 6.31 -2.42 7.20
CA GLN A 96 6.31 -2.18 8.64
C GLN A 96 7.63 -1.54 9.03
N ALA A 97 7.58 -0.36 9.63
CA ALA A 97 8.76 0.35 10.11
C ALA A 97 8.63 0.60 11.61
N ALA A 98 9.56 0.06 12.39
CA ALA A 98 9.60 0.27 13.82
C ALA A 98 9.85 1.75 14.16
N ARG A 99 9.23 2.19 15.25
CA ARG A 99 9.40 3.53 15.83
C ARG A 99 10.33 3.55 17.04
N LYS A 100 10.76 2.39 17.49
CA LYS A 100 11.67 2.20 18.62
C LYS A 100 12.84 1.34 18.19
N GLU A 101 13.98 1.58 18.81
CA GLU A 101 15.17 0.78 18.60
C GLU A 101 14.98 -0.62 19.18
N ASN A 102 15.54 -1.61 18.50
CA ASN A 102 15.76 -2.92 19.06
C ASN A 102 17.04 -2.91 19.94
N LYS A 103 17.37 -4.08 20.53
CA LYS A 103 18.55 -4.25 21.38
C LYS A 103 19.89 -3.90 20.72
N ASP A 104 19.94 -3.86 19.39
CA ASP A 104 21.15 -3.57 18.61
C ASP A 104 21.23 -2.08 18.20
N GLY A 105 20.31 -1.23 18.70
CA GLY A 105 20.21 0.18 18.36
C GLY A 105 19.72 0.44 16.93
N ILE A 106 18.98 -0.51 16.36
CA ILE A 106 18.45 -0.45 14.99
C ILE A 106 16.95 -0.21 15.06
N TYR A 107 16.38 0.54 14.11
CA TYR A 107 14.94 0.61 13.86
C TYR A 107 14.57 -0.41 12.77
N PRO A 108 14.01 -1.58 13.10
CA PRO A 108 13.71 -2.59 12.08
C PRO A 108 12.73 -2.10 11.02
N VAL A 109 12.96 -2.52 9.78
CA VAL A 109 12.03 -2.37 8.66
C VAL A 109 11.75 -3.76 8.10
N LEU A 110 10.50 -4.03 7.73
CA LEU A 110 10.10 -5.20 6.98
C LEU A 110 9.28 -4.75 5.78
N LEU A 111 9.68 -5.22 4.61
CA LEU A 111 8.94 -5.08 3.36
C LEU A 111 8.61 -6.48 2.85
N GLU A 112 7.35 -6.75 2.56
CA GLU A 112 6.92 -7.98 1.93
C GLU A 112 6.21 -7.66 0.60
N ARG A 113 6.39 -8.52 -0.39
CA ARG A 113 5.65 -8.49 -1.66
C ARG A 113 4.86 -9.77 -1.79
N THR A 114 3.63 -9.66 -2.28
CA THR A 114 2.85 -10.80 -2.78
C THR A 114 2.32 -10.44 -4.16
N SER A 115 2.68 -11.21 -5.18
CA SER A 115 2.24 -10.99 -6.55
C SER A 115 1.55 -12.22 -7.12
N VAL A 116 0.46 -11.99 -7.85
CA VAL A 116 -0.37 -13.04 -8.44
C VAL A 116 -0.56 -12.75 -9.93
N ARG A 117 -0.46 -13.78 -10.77
CA ARG A 117 -0.84 -13.74 -12.20
C ARG A 117 -1.54 -15.05 -12.57
N GLY A 118 -2.86 -14.99 -12.74
CA GLY A 118 -3.69 -16.20 -12.83
C GLY A 118 -3.51 -17.07 -11.57
N LYS A 119 -3.08 -18.32 -11.73
CA LYS A 119 -2.80 -19.23 -10.59
C LYS A 119 -1.37 -19.12 -10.02
N ARG A 120 -0.49 -18.35 -10.67
CA ARG A 120 0.90 -18.19 -10.22
C ARG A 120 0.93 -17.21 -9.05
N LEU A 121 1.57 -17.61 -7.95
CA LEU A 121 1.81 -16.80 -6.76
C LEU A 121 3.31 -16.71 -6.53
N ASP A 122 3.82 -15.52 -6.21
CA ASP A 122 5.16 -15.34 -5.67
C ASP A 122 5.13 -14.36 -4.49
N ALA A 123 5.77 -14.74 -3.39
CA ALA A 123 5.86 -13.94 -2.18
C ALA A 123 7.31 -13.83 -1.70
N GLN A 124 7.75 -12.62 -1.40
CA GLN A 124 9.09 -12.30 -0.91
C GLN A 124 9.01 -11.39 0.31
N SER A 125 10.06 -11.43 1.14
CA SER A 125 10.25 -10.49 2.23
C SER A 125 11.70 -10.02 2.30
N ASN A 126 11.90 -8.80 2.76
CA ASN A 126 13.22 -8.21 2.93
C ASN A 126 13.23 -7.17 4.05
N ASP A 127 14.35 -7.03 4.75
CA ASP A 127 14.51 -6.20 5.95
C ASP A 127 15.44 -4.98 5.74
N HIS A 128 15.66 -4.56 4.49
CA HIS A 128 16.50 -3.41 4.18
C HIS A 128 15.87 -2.09 4.65
N ASN A 129 16.68 -1.21 5.23
CA ASN A 129 16.20 0.05 5.81
C ASN A 129 16.19 1.20 4.81
N LEU A 130 17.13 1.22 3.86
CA LEU A 130 17.22 2.29 2.87
C LEU A 130 16.29 2.02 1.68
N ILE A 131 14.98 2.14 1.90
CA ILE A 131 13.96 1.81 0.89
C ILE A 131 13.01 2.97 0.54
N SER A 132 13.17 4.14 1.16
CA SER A 132 12.34 5.32 0.88
C SER A 132 13.20 6.56 0.69
N PHE A 133 12.87 7.34 -0.34
CA PHE A 133 13.63 8.52 -0.72
C PHE A 133 12.69 9.67 -1.00
N GLN A 134 13.00 10.82 -0.42
CA GLN A 134 12.28 12.07 -0.64
C GLN A 134 12.85 12.82 -1.86
N ASP A 135 11.99 13.57 -2.56
CA ASP A 135 12.35 14.55 -3.59
C ASP A 135 13.22 14.00 -4.74
N LYS A 136 13.05 12.71 -5.08
CA LYS A 136 13.71 12.09 -6.22
C LYS A 136 13.11 12.61 -7.52
N ALA A 137 13.98 12.96 -8.46
CA ALA A 137 13.61 13.34 -9.81
C ALA A 137 13.10 12.11 -10.59
N VAL A 138 11.90 12.23 -11.15
CA VAL A 138 11.21 11.22 -11.93
C VAL A 138 10.56 11.90 -13.13
N THR A 139 10.65 11.31 -14.31
CA THR A 139 9.86 11.73 -15.47
C THR A 139 8.44 11.18 -15.34
N ASP A 140 7.44 12.07 -15.27
CA ASP A 140 6.04 11.68 -15.19
C ASP A 140 5.47 11.15 -16.51
N LEU A 141 4.20 10.72 -16.49
CA LEU A 141 3.51 10.18 -17.67
C LEU A 141 3.32 11.22 -18.79
N ALA A 142 3.48 12.52 -18.50
CA ALA A 142 3.44 13.60 -19.49
C ALA A 142 4.84 13.94 -20.04
N GLY A 143 5.88 13.22 -19.61
CA GLY A 143 7.27 13.44 -20.04
C GLY A 143 7.97 14.57 -19.28
N LYS A 144 7.39 15.08 -18.18
CA LYS A 144 7.95 16.17 -17.40
C LYS A 144 8.73 15.63 -16.19
N GLU A 145 9.89 16.22 -15.91
CA GLU A 145 10.60 15.94 -14.66
C GLU A 145 9.86 16.55 -13.47
N VAL A 146 9.58 15.71 -12.47
CA VAL A 146 8.93 16.07 -11.22
C VAL A 146 9.67 15.46 -10.04
N LYS A 147 9.57 16.10 -8.87
CA LYS A 147 10.09 15.53 -7.62
C LYS A 147 9.01 14.74 -6.91
N ARG A 148 9.33 13.52 -6.48
CA ARG A 148 8.40 12.63 -5.79
C ARG A 148 9.08 11.89 -4.66
N TRP A 149 8.27 11.44 -3.71
CA TRP A 149 8.67 10.33 -2.86
C TRP A 149 8.76 9.07 -3.72
N THR A 150 9.82 8.30 -3.54
CA THR A 150 10.03 7.03 -4.22
C THR A 150 10.38 5.93 -3.24
N PHE A 151 9.88 4.73 -3.52
CA PHE A 151 10.25 3.52 -2.79
C PHE A 151 11.14 2.62 -3.64
N ASP A 152 12.10 1.96 -3.00
CA ASP A 152 12.94 0.93 -3.61
C ASP A 152 12.53 -0.45 -3.10
N PHE A 153 11.84 -1.19 -3.96
CA PHE A 153 11.34 -2.55 -3.72
C PHE A 153 12.13 -3.59 -4.53
N THR A 154 13.30 -3.25 -5.06
CA THR A 154 14.15 -4.18 -5.84
C THR A 154 14.45 -5.47 -5.08
N ARG A 155 14.65 -5.37 -3.76
CA ARG A 155 15.04 -6.46 -2.86
C ARG A 155 13.94 -7.48 -2.57
N VAL A 156 12.68 -7.14 -2.86
CA VAL A 156 11.57 -8.12 -2.86
C VAL A 156 11.30 -8.66 -4.27
N GLY A 157 12.21 -8.43 -5.22
CA GLY A 157 12.23 -9.02 -6.56
C GLY A 157 11.24 -8.40 -7.55
N THR A 158 11.64 -8.37 -8.81
CA THR A 158 10.87 -7.81 -9.95
C THR A 158 10.33 -8.88 -10.90
N GLN A 159 10.57 -10.15 -10.60
CA GLN A 159 10.22 -11.32 -11.41
C GLN A 159 9.55 -12.38 -10.53
N PHE A 160 8.72 -13.22 -11.14
CA PHE A 160 8.26 -14.44 -10.49
C PHE A 160 9.40 -15.47 -10.43
N ARG A 161 9.61 -16.16 -9.30
CA ARG A 161 10.72 -17.13 -9.19
C ARG A 161 10.41 -18.53 -9.74
N ASP A 162 9.19 -19.03 -9.53
CA ASP A 162 8.82 -20.40 -9.88
C ASP A 162 7.78 -20.43 -11.01
N PRO A 163 7.89 -21.31 -12.03
CA PRO A 163 8.95 -22.29 -12.26
C PRO A 163 10.16 -21.75 -13.06
N ASP A 164 10.13 -20.49 -13.49
CA ASP A 164 11.23 -19.85 -14.22
C ASP A 164 11.35 -18.38 -13.82
N GLN A 165 12.57 -17.95 -13.46
CA GLN A 165 12.94 -16.60 -13.04
C GLN A 165 12.90 -15.58 -14.20
N SER A 166 12.60 -16.02 -15.43
CA SER A 166 12.56 -15.13 -16.60
C SER A 166 11.36 -14.17 -16.65
N THR A 167 10.28 -14.45 -15.91
CA THR A 167 9.02 -13.72 -16.09
C THR A 167 8.93 -12.49 -15.18
N ALA A 168 9.10 -11.29 -15.76
CA ALA A 168 8.87 -10.03 -15.07
C ALA A 168 7.43 -9.90 -14.52
N LEU A 169 7.31 -9.36 -13.31
CA LEU A 169 6.02 -9.04 -12.68
C LEU A 169 5.29 -7.95 -13.46
N TYR A 170 6.03 -6.89 -13.78
CA TYR A 170 5.57 -5.80 -14.64
C TYR A 170 6.66 -5.53 -15.67
N ARG A 171 6.25 -5.35 -16.93
CA ARG A 171 7.18 -5.06 -18.02
C ARG A 171 7.93 -3.76 -17.72
N ASP A 172 9.25 -3.78 -17.92
CA ASP A 172 10.17 -2.64 -17.75
C ASP A 172 10.23 -2.05 -16.33
N TRP A 173 9.59 -2.68 -15.34
CA TRP A 173 9.63 -2.23 -13.95
C TRP A 173 11.00 -2.48 -13.33
N SER A 174 11.64 -1.42 -12.85
CA SER A 174 12.99 -1.46 -12.29
C SER A 174 13.03 -1.92 -10.83
N GLY A 175 11.86 -2.12 -10.20
CA GLY A 175 11.76 -2.40 -8.76
C GLY A 175 11.45 -1.17 -7.91
N GLN A 176 11.46 0.03 -8.49
CA GLN A 176 11.12 1.27 -7.80
C GLN A 176 9.71 1.75 -8.17
N LEU A 177 9.10 2.53 -7.28
CA LEU A 177 7.84 3.22 -7.56
C LEU A 177 7.88 4.65 -7.01
N ALA A 178 7.14 5.55 -7.64
CA ALA A 178 6.90 6.90 -7.15
C ALA A 178 5.49 7.02 -6.60
N VAL A 179 5.31 7.86 -5.58
CA VAL A 179 3.98 8.15 -5.01
C VAL A 179 3.63 9.63 -5.12
N SER A 180 2.36 9.91 -5.47
CA SER A 180 1.78 11.25 -5.55
C SER A 180 0.59 11.33 -4.59
N LYS A 181 0.58 12.29 -3.67
CA LYS A 181 -0.51 12.40 -2.67
C LYS A 181 -1.83 12.73 -3.37
N LEU A 182 -2.86 11.96 -3.05
CA LEU A 182 -4.22 12.24 -3.53
C LEU A 182 -4.90 13.23 -2.59
N THR A 183 -5.71 14.12 -3.18
CA THR A 183 -6.58 15.00 -2.40
C THR A 183 -7.80 14.18 -1.98
N THR A 184 -7.90 13.88 -0.69
CA THR A 184 -9.07 13.22 -0.14
C THR A 184 -10.12 14.24 0.30
N ARG A 185 -11.33 13.76 0.55
CA ARG A 185 -12.46 14.52 1.07
C ARG A 185 -13.10 13.76 2.23
N ALA A 186 -13.88 14.47 3.03
CA ALA A 186 -14.70 13.85 4.07
C ALA A 186 -15.64 12.80 3.46
N ILE A 187 -15.74 11.64 4.11
CA ILE A 187 -16.63 10.56 3.69
C ILE A 187 -18.08 10.97 3.99
N THR A 188 -18.95 10.99 2.98
CA THR A 188 -20.38 11.29 3.09
C THR A 188 -21.20 10.02 3.33
N SER A 189 -22.49 10.16 3.63
CA SER A 189 -23.41 9.03 3.65
C SER A 189 -23.66 8.55 2.21
N ASP A 190 -23.31 7.31 1.90
CA ASP A 190 -23.32 6.80 0.53
C ASP A 190 -23.27 5.27 0.45
N SER A 191 -23.40 4.73 -0.77
CA SER A 191 -23.21 3.32 -1.10
C SER A 191 -22.08 3.16 -2.12
N TRP A 192 -21.19 2.20 -1.88
CA TRP A 192 -19.98 2.00 -2.67
C TRP A 192 -19.89 0.55 -3.14
N LEU A 193 -19.76 0.36 -4.45
CA LEU A 193 -19.62 -0.95 -5.09
C LEU A 193 -18.15 -1.28 -5.34
N VAL A 194 -17.75 -2.48 -4.96
CA VAL A 194 -16.48 -3.07 -5.39
C VAL A 194 -16.71 -3.65 -6.79
N GLU A 195 -15.99 -3.12 -7.80
CA GLU A 195 -16.31 -3.25 -9.25
C GLU A 195 -16.33 -4.72 -9.75
N ASP A 196 -15.69 -5.66 -9.02
CA ASP A 196 -15.60 -7.08 -9.37
C ASP A 196 -16.56 -8.02 -8.59
N ASP A 197 -17.17 -7.54 -7.51
CA ASP A 197 -17.82 -8.40 -6.50
C ASP A 197 -19.30 -8.03 -6.22
N ALA A 198 -19.81 -7.00 -6.90
CA ALA A 198 -21.13 -6.43 -6.64
C ALA A 198 -22.28 -7.43 -6.85
N GLY A 199 -22.97 -7.80 -5.76
CA GLY A 199 -24.17 -8.63 -5.80
C GLY A 199 -23.93 -10.13 -5.88
N LEU A 200 -22.67 -10.58 -5.80
CA LEU A 200 -22.31 -12.00 -5.80
C LEU A 200 -22.28 -12.54 -4.37
N ALA A 201 -22.96 -13.67 -4.13
CA ALA A 201 -23.02 -14.30 -2.81
C ALA A 201 -21.68 -14.90 -2.36
N ASP A 202 -20.78 -15.16 -3.32
CA ASP A 202 -19.47 -15.77 -3.12
C ASP A 202 -18.29 -14.78 -3.21
N ALA A 203 -18.58 -13.49 -3.42
CA ALA A 203 -17.61 -12.39 -3.36
C ALA A 203 -16.90 -12.30 -2.01
N MET A 204 -15.63 -11.87 -2.03
CA MET A 204 -14.91 -11.59 -0.79
C MET A 204 -15.49 -10.34 -0.12
N VAL A 205 -15.68 -9.24 -0.86
CA VAL A 205 -16.21 -7.98 -0.32
C VAL A 205 -17.38 -7.49 -1.16
N GLY A 206 -18.54 -7.36 -0.53
CA GLY A 206 -19.76 -6.88 -1.18
C GLY A 206 -19.90 -5.36 -1.10
N LEU A 207 -21.14 -4.90 -0.88
CA LEU A 207 -21.45 -3.48 -0.77
C LEU A 207 -20.80 -2.88 0.49
N ILE A 208 -20.31 -1.65 0.35
CA ILE A 208 -19.93 -0.81 1.49
C ILE A 208 -20.98 0.28 1.63
N ARG A 209 -21.53 0.47 2.84
CA ARG A 209 -22.40 1.60 3.16
C ARG A 209 -21.71 2.51 4.14
N SER A 210 -21.61 3.80 3.80
CA SER A 210 -21.13 4.82 4.72
C SER A 210 -22.31 5.63 5.26
N THR A 211 -22.25 5.98 6.54
CA THR A 211 -23.14 6.95 7.17
C THR A 211 -22.31 7.96 7.93
N ASN A 212 -22.46 9.24 7.61
CA ASN A 212 -21.84 10.34 8.33
C ASN A 212 -22.91 11.27 8.90
N ASN A 213 -23.09 11.21 10.23
CA ASN A 213 -24.03 12.08 10.94
C ASN A 213 -23.26 13.09 11.79
N GLY A 214 -23.10 14.30 11.27
CA GLY A 214 -22.42 15.39 12.00
C GLY A 214 -20.95 15.08 12.34
N GLY A 215 -20.26 14.28 11.54
CA GLY A 215 -18.85 13.88 11.75
C GLY A 215 -18.67 12.52 12.41
N THR A 216 -19.72 11.92 12.98
CA THR A 216 -19.69 10.51 13.42
C THR A 216 -19.83 9.61 12.19
N LEU A 217 -18.79 8.84 11.90
CA LEU A 217 -18.71 7.96 10.73
C LEU A 217 -18.98 6.52 11.13
N THR A 218 -19.86 5.87 10.38
CA THR A 218 -20.06 4.40 10.39
C THR A 218 -19.87 3.87 8.98
N LEU A 219 -19.07 2.81 8.84
CA LEU A 219 -18.96 2.01 7.62
C LEU A 219 -19.45 0.59 7.88
N ASP A 220 -20.41 0.12 7.10
CA ASP A 220 -20.82 -1.27 7.06
C ASP A 220 -20.24 -1.92 5.79
N ILE A 221 -19.38 -2.91 5.98
CA ILE A 221 -18.64 -3.59 4.91
C ILE A 221 -19.15 -5.03 4.84
N GLU A 222 -19.87 -5.36 3.77
CA GLU A 222 -20.38 -6.71 3.55
C GLU A 222 -19.25 -7.66 3.14
N PHE A 223 -19.21 -8.85 3.75
CA PHE A 223 -18.34 -9.95 3.36
C PHE A 223 -19.23 -11.17 3.03
N PRO A 224 -19.82 -11.24 1.83
CA PRO A 224 -20.83 -12.23 1.46
C PRO A 224 -20.36 -13.67 1.68
N LYS A 225 -19.16 -14.02 1.20
CA LYS A 225 -18.58 -15.36 1.37
C LYS A 225 -18.34 -15.74 2.84
N ALA A 226 -18.09 -14.75 3.70
CA ALA A 226 -17.94 -14.95 5.14
C ALA A 226 -19.28 -14.93 5.90
N GLY A 227 -20.38 -14.63 5.22
CA GLY A 227 -21.74 -14.62 5.76
C GLY A 227 -22.01 -13.50 6.76
N CYS A 228 -21.29 -12.37 6.66
CA CYS A 228 -21.38 -11.31 7.67
C CYS A 228 -21.19 -9.90 7.10
N THR A 229 -21.39 -8.91 7.97
CA THR A 229 -21.04 -7.51 7.75
C THR A 229 -20.15 -7.05 8.90
N LEU A 230 -19.02 -6.44 8.59
CA LEU A 230 -18.19 -5.75 9.58
C LEU A 230 -18.64 -4.29 9.69
N THR A 231 -18.81 -3.81 10.91
CA THR A 231 -19.16 -2.40 11.17
C THR A 231 -17.96 -1.69 11.76
N GLY A 232 -17.46 -0.68 11.05
CA GLY A 232 -16.42 0.25 11.49
C GLY A 232 -17.01 1.56 11.99
N LYS A 233 -16.69 1.97 13.22
CA LYS A 233 -17.12 3.25 13.80
C LYS A 233 -15.94 4.16 14.08
N GLY A 234 -16.10 5.45 13.80
CA GLY A 234 -15.06 6.45 14.02
C GLY A 234 -15.56 7.87 13.82
N LYS A 235 -14.62 8.78 13.59
CA LYS A 235 -14.91 10.16 13.21
C LYS A 235 -14.43 10.41 11.79
N ALA A 236 -15.26 11.06 10.99
CA ALA A 236 -14.86 11.51 9.66
C ALA A 236 -13.77 12.56 9.80
N ASP A 237 -12.63 12.31 9.15
CA ASP A 237 -11.56 13.29 9.08
C ASP A 237 -12.02 14.53 8.29
N GLN A 238 -11.91 15.70 8.91
CA GLN A 238 -12.32 16.99 8.34
C GLN A 238 -11.17 17.72 7.64
N HIS A 239 -9.97 17.14 7.63
CA HIS A 239 -8.72 17.77 7.18
C HIS A 239 -8.09 17.00 6.02
N ASN A 240 -8.89 16.29 5.24
CA ASN A 240 -8.46 15.57 4.04
C ASN A 240 -7.35 14.54 4.35
N GLY A 241 -7.60 13.72 5.37
CA GLY A 241 -6.76 12.61 5.81
C GLY A 241 -7.47 11.25 5.82
N LEU A 242 -7.00 10.36 6.68
CA LEU A 242 -7.55 9.02 6.88
C LEU A 242 -8.45 8.99 8.13
N SER A 243 -9.71 8.60 7.96
CA SER A 243 -10.63 8.40 9.08
C SER A 243 -10.33 7.08 9.78
N LYS A 244 -9.94 7.12 11.05
CA LYS A 244 -9.68 5.93 11.87
C LYS A 244 -10.99 5.27 12.30
N LEU A 245 -11.09 3.96 12.11
CA LEU A 245 -12.27 3.14 12.41
C LEU A 245 -11.91 2.02 13.38
N SER A 246 -12.75 1.83 14.40
CA SER A 246 -12.76 0.63 15.23
C SER A 246 -13.79 -0.34 14.67
N LEU A 247 -13.32 -1.51 14.22
CA LEU A 247 -14.14 -2.55 13.60
C LEU A 247 -14.78 -3.47 14.64
N SER A 248 -15.94 -4.00 14.29
CA SER A 248 -16.69 -4.98 15.09
C SER A 248 -17.47 -5.92 14.19
N GLY A 249 -17.90 -7.05 14.75
CA GLY A 249 -18.72 -8.06 14.05
C GLY A 249 -17.95 -9.32 13.64
N PHE A 250 -16.65 -9.41 13.95
CA PHE A 250 -15.80 -10.55 13.54
C PHE A 250 -16.33 -11.88 14.06
N GLY A 251 -16.94 -11.91 15.25
CA GLY A 251 -17.52 -13.13 15.83
C GLY A 251 -18.68 -13.73 15.04
N LYS A 252 -19.26 -12.99 14.10
CA LYS A 252 -20.33 -13.45 13.20
C LYS A 252 -19.81 -13.93 11.85
N CYS A 253 -18.51 -13.77 11.58
CA CYS A 253 -17.90 -14.01 10.29
C CYS A 253 -17.18 -15.36 10.23
N SER A 254 -17.37 -16.10 9.12
CA SER A 254 -16.63 -17.33 8.84
C SER A 254 -15.56 -17.09 7.77
N PHE A 255 -14.53 -16.32 8.10
CA PHE A 255 -13.36 -16.12 7.23
C PHE A 255 -12.55 -17.42 7.09
N LYS A 256 -12.62 -18.06 5.93
CA LYS A 256 -11.91 -19.31 5.61
C LYS A 256 -11.31 -19.24 4.22
N ALA A 257 -10.09 -19.74 4.07
CA ALA A 257 -9.48 -19.88 2.76
C ALA A 257 -10.33 -20.82 1.87
N SER A 258 -10.42 -20.50 0.58
CA SER A 258 -11.15 -21.27 -0.43
C SER A 258 -10.38 -21.34 -1.75
N SER A 259 -10.61 -22.40 -2.53
CA SER A 259 -10.11 -22.52 -3.89
C SER A 259 -10.72 -21.53 -4.87
N ASP A 260 -11.90 -20.96 -4.56
CA ASP A 260 -12.57 -19.98 -5.44
C ASP A 260 -12.07 -18.55 -5.19
N LEU A 261 -11.25 -18.35 -4.14
CA LEU A 261 -10.56 -17.10 -3.91
C LEU A 261 -9.18 -17.15 -4.56
N SER A 262 -8.74 -16.03 -5.11
CA SER A 262 -7.36 -15.85 -5.53
C SER A 262 -6.41 -16.08 -4.35
N PRO A 263 -5.13 -16.39 -4.62
CA PRO A 263 -4.13 -16.49 -3.56
C PRO A 263 -4.02 -15.25 -2.67
N LEU A 264 -4.28 -14.06 -3.22
CA LEU A 264 -4.18 -12.78 -2.51
C LEU A 264 -5.40 -12.54 -1.61
N GLU A 265 -6.60 -12.85 -2.10
CA GLU A 265 -7.81 -12.87 -1.26
C GLU A 265 -7.70 -13.89 -0.13
N ASN A 266 -7.16 -15.07 -0.40
CA ASN A 266 -6.89 -16.06 0.64
C ASN A 266 -5.94 -15.51 1.72
N LYS A 267 -4.89 -14.77 1.33
CA LYS A 267 -4.00 -14.08 2.28
C LYS A 267 -4.81 -13.12 3.17
N TRP A 268 -5.69 -12.32 2.59
CA TRP A 268 -6.49 -11.35 3.36
C TRP A 268 -7.53 -12.00 4.26
N VAL A 269 -8.25 -13.00 3.77
CA VAL A 269 -9.24 -13.77 4.55
C VAL A 269 -8.58 -14.43 5.77
N LEU A 270 -7.36 -14.96 5.62
CA LEU A 270 -6.59 -15.49 6.75
C LEU A 270 -6.16 -14.42 7.76
N GLY A 271 -5.94 -13.18 7.29
CA GLY A 271 -5.72 -12.02 8.16
C GLY A 271 -6.98 -11.67 8.95
N LEU A 272 -8.12 -11.57 8.28
CA LEU A 272 -9.43 -11.29 8.86
C LEU A 272 -9.87 -12.37 9.87
N ALA A 273 -9.58 -13.64 9.62
CA ALA A 273 -9.90 -14.75 10.51
C ALA A 273 -9.22 -14.63 11.90
N LYS A 274 -8.07 -13.96 11.97
CA LYS A 274 -7.32 -13.73 13.21
C LYS A 274 -7.77 -12.47 13.95
N ALA A 275 -8.48 -11.59 13.27
CA ALA A 275 -8.93 -10.32 13.84
C ALA A 275 -10.03 -10.52 14.90
N ARG A 276 -10.22 -9.48 15.72
CA ARG A 276 -11.20 -9.41 16.81
C ARG A 276 -11.83 -8.02 16.81
N ASP A 277 -12.95 -7.89 17.49
CA ASP A 277 -13.58 -6.59 17.71
C ASP A 277 -12.59 -5.63 18.37
N GLY A 278 -12.55 -4.39 17.88
CA GLY A 278 -11.52 -3.41 18.22
C GLY A 278 -10.36 -3.33 17.22
N ALA A 279 -10.28 -4.23 16.23
CA ALA A 279 -9.34 -4.11 15.13
C ALA A 279 -9.48 -2.76 14.41
N GLN A 280 -8.37 -2.22 13.91
CA GLN A 280 -8.33 -0.88 13.33
C GLN A 280 -8.36 -0.94 11.81
N ALA A 281 -9.13 -0.04 11.21
CA ALA A 281 -9.07 0.26 9.79
C ALA A 281 -9.00 1.77 9.56
N TYR A 282 -8.62 2.16 8.35
CA TYR A 282 -8.53 3.56 7.93
C TYR A 282 -9.23 3.74 6.61
N ALA A 283 -10.11 4.74 6.53
CA ALA A 283 -10.89 5.01 5.33
C ALA A 283 -10.71 6.44 4.82
N ALA A 284 -10.76 6.60 3.50
CA ALA A 284 -10.80 7.91 2.87
C ALA A 284 -11.60 7.85 1.56
N ALA A 285 -12.24 8.97 1.21
CA ALA A 285 -12.88 9.15 -0.09
C ALA A 285 -12.08 10.16 -0.93
N PHE A 286 -12.00 9.95 -2.24
CA PHE A 286 -11.33 10.82 -3.20
C PHE A 286 -11.96 10.68 -4.58
N ASP A 287 -11.52 11.50 -5.55
CA ASP A 287 -11.83 11.29 -6.96
C ASP A 287 -10.63 10.63 -7.64
N MET A 288 -10.85 9.50 -8.29
CA MET A 288 -9.78 8.77 -8.96
C MET A 288 -9.17 9.62 -10.10
N PRO A 289 -7.84 9.78 -10.17
CA PRO A 289 -7.21 10.46 -11.30
C PRO A 289 -7.60 9.83 -12.64
N GLY A 290 -7.76 10.65 -13.67
CA GLY A 290 -8.13 10.19 -15.01
C GLY A 290 -9.63 9.92 -15.22
N THR A 291 -10.29 9.20 -14.31
CA THR A 291 -11.72 8.87 -14.45
C THR A 291 -12.65 9.85 -13.74
N ARG A 292 -12.15 10.54 -12.70
CA ARG A 292 -12.93 11.40 -11.79
C ARG A 292 -14.11 10.70 -11.12
N LYS A 293 -14.12 9.37 -11.10
CA LYS A 293 -15.10 8.61 -10.35
C LYS A 293 -14.85 8.78 -8.85
N ALA A 294 -15.93 8.91 -8.08
CA ALA A 294 -15.86 9.00 -6.63
C ALA A 294 -15.52 7.63 -6.05
N THR A 295 -14.41 7.54 -5.32
CA THR A 295 -13.87 6.30 -4.80
C THR A 295 -13.72 6.38 -3.28
N LEU A 296 -14.10 5.31 -2.60
CA LEU A 296 -13.78 5.03 -1.20
C LEU A 296 -12.67 3.98 -1.15
N VAL A 297 -11.68 4.21 -0.31
CA VAL A 297 -10.68 3.19 0.05
C VAL A 297 -10.78 2.89 1.54
N VAL A 298 -10.68 1.61 1.93
CA VAL A 298 -10.57 1.14 3.31
C VAL A 298 -9.36 0.22 3.44
N GLY A 299 -8.38 0.62 4.25
CA GLY A 299 -7.17 -0.15 4.53
C GLY A 299 -7.19 -0.78 5.93
N PHE A 300 -6.78 -2.04 6.02
CA PHE A 300 -6.73 -2.85 7.25
C PHE A 300 -5.26 -3.20 7.58
N PRO A 301 -4.52 -2.31 8.27
CA PRO A 301 -3.07 -2.42 8.42
C PRO A 301 -2.58 -3.71 9.11
N GLU A 302 -3.40 -4.31 9.97
CA GLU A 302 -3.03 -5.52 10.72
C GLU A 302 -3.58 -6.81 10.09
N GLN A 303 -4.48 -6.72 9.11
CA GLN A 303 -5.10 -7.86 8.45
C GLN A 303 -4.45 -8.08 7.08
N ASN A 304 -3.13 -8.26 7.10
CA ASN A 304 -2.30 -8.43 5.90
C ASN A 304 -2.45 -7.27 4.90
N ASP A 305 -2.62 -6.05 5.41
CA ASP A 305 -2.83 -4.81 4.66
C ASP A 305 -3.91 -4.92 3.58
N LEU A 306 -4.99 -5.67 3.86
CA LEU A 306 -6.17 -5.69 2.99
C LEU A 306 -6.56 -4.25 2.64
N MET A 307 -6.69 -3.99 1.35
CA MET A 307 -7.15 -2.72 0.81
C MET A 307 -8.41 -2.99 0.00
N VAL A 308 -9.52 -2.40 0.43
CA VAL A 308 -10.80 -2.48 -0.26
C VAL A 308 -11.03 -1.15 -0.96
N MET A 309 -11.43 -1.20 -2.23
CA MET A 309 -11.78 -0.03 -3.02
C MET A 309 -13.21 -0.18 -3.53
N GLY A 310 -14.04 0.83 -3.27
CA GLY A 310 -15.41 0.88 -3.77
C GLY A 310 -15.65 2.18 -4.53
N GLU A 311 -16.35 2.10 -5.65
CA GLU A 311 -16.81 3.25 -6.41
C GLU A 311 -18.23 3.61 -5.98
N LYS A 312 -18.56 4.90 -5.95
CA LYS A 312 -19.89 5.37 -5.59
C LYS A 312 -20.94 4.84 -6.57
N PHE A 313 -22.02 4.27 -6.03
CA PHE A 313 -23.21 3.82 -6.76
C PHE A 313 -24.14 4.97 -7.15
#